data_AF-A0A1A8PMY9-F1
#
_entry.id   AF-A0A1A8PMY9-F1
#
_cell.length_a   1.000
_cell.length_b   1.000
_cell.length_c   1.000
_cell.angle_alpha   90.00
_cell.angle_beta   90.00
_cell.angle_gamma   90.00
#
_symmetry.space_group_name_H-M   'P 1'
#
loop_
_entity.id
_entity.type
_entity.pdbx_description
1 polymer ?
#
loop_
_entity_poly.entity_id
_entity_poly.type
_entity_poly.pdbx_seq_one_letter_code
_entity_poly.pdbx_strand_id
1 'polypeptide(L)'
;MDQEEQEDELLALQSIFASEEFIRKESKSAGEIRVSVELPEDFTVVLKHGDETLRQYDISFLPPLLLNFEFPEDYPSSSPPAFTLTCSWLTHTQLGLLSAQLADLYKATRGAVVLFSWVQFLREDALKLLDIHSLLELPSDKPSYLPDKKSKEDNEPSLAAANNTPKPTDVSYLSGHGPSVSSGGNLLNHSTSAQSRDSQGASGLNANEADQKDLCSSGTKAHHPEADATALQISDFKSDSRKDLSSAAD
;
A
#
# COMPACT_ATOMS: atom_id res chain seq x y z
N MET A 1 -26.86 -6.58 3.23
CA MET A 1 -26.05 -7.70 2.64
C MET A 1 -24.60 -7.26 2.63
N ASP A 2 -23.64 -8.19 2.51
CA ASP A 2 -22.20 -7.86 2.49
C ASP A 2 -21.85 -6.71 1.51
N GLN A 3 -22.35 -6.75 0.27
CA GLN A 3 -22.14 -5.68 -0.72
C GLN A 3 -22.75 -4.31 -0.32
N GLU A 4 -23.82 -4.30 0.46
CA GLU A 4 -24.48 -3.10 0.99
C GLU A 4 -23.61 -2.47 2.08
N GLU A 5 -23.10 -3.30 3.01
CA GLU A 5 -22.21 -2.89 4.09
C GLU A 5 -20.83 -2.45 3.57
N GLN A 6 -20.35 -3.03 2.45
CA GLN A 6 -19.16 -2.57 1.74
C GLN A 6 -19.32 -1.16 1.17
N GLU A 7 -20.44 -0.88 0.50
CA GLU A 7 -20.70 0.46 -0.06
C GLU A 7 -20.93 1.49 1.04
N ASP A 8 -21.68 1.14 2.10
CA ASP A 8 -21.88 2.01 3.26
C ASP A 8 -20.57 2.31 4.00
N GLU A 9 -19.65 1.35 4.15
CA GLU A 9 -18.31 1.62 4.70
C GLU A 9 -17.52 2.56 3.79
N LEU A 10 -17.50 2.33 2.47
CA LEU A 10 -16.77 3.19 1.52
C LEU A 10 -17.32 4.63 1.50
N LEU A 11 -18.65 4.80 1.61
CA LEU A 11 -19.29 6.11 1.71
C LEU A 11 -19.02 6.78 3.07
N ALA A 12 -19.03 6.02 4.17
CA ALA A 12 -18.66 6.54 5.49
C ALA A 12 -17.20 7.01 5.53
N LEU A 13 -16.26 6.21 5.02
CA LEU A 13 -14.85 6.58 4.88
C LEU A 13 -14.66 7.86 4.05
N GLN A 14 -15.42 8.01 2.96
CA GLN A 14 -15.38 9.20 2.10
C GLN A 14 -16.02 10.46 2.73
N SER A 15 -16.76 10.31 3.84
CA SER A 15 -17.31 11.41 4.65
C SER A 15 -16.46 11.72 5.89
N ILE A 16 -15.67 10.75 6.36
CA ILE A 16 -14.82 10.86 7.56
C ILE A 16 -13.42 11.39 7.21
N PHE A 17 -12.82 10.89 6.14
CA PHE A 17 -11.44 11.21 5.75
C PHE A 17 -11.38 12.24 4.63
N ALA A 18 -10.32 13.05 4.62
CA ALA A 18 -10.09 14.01 3.54
C ALA A 18 -9.77 13.29 2.20
N SER A 19 -10.00 13.96 1.07
CA SER A 19 -9.76 13.41 -0.28
C SER A 19 -8.29 13.02 -0.54
N GLU A 20 -7.36 13.57 0.23
CA GLU A 20 -5.94 13.22 0.24
C GLU A 20 -5.57 12.15 1.28
N GLU A 21 -6.44 11.85 2.25
CA GLU A 21 -6.29 10.75 3.20
C GLU A 21 -6.89 9.44 2.66
N PHE A 22 -8.05 9.48 1.99
CA PHE A 22 -8.71 8.30 1.42
C PHE A 22 -8.96 8.42 -0.08
N ILE A 23 -8.47 7.44 -0.84
CA ILE A 23 -8.64 7.33 -2.30
C ILE A 23 -9.40 6.04 -2.62
N ARG A 24 -10.70 6.17 -2.89
CA ARG A 24 -11.56 5.07 -3.39
C ARG A 24 -11.20 4.75 -4.85
N LYS A 25 -11.15 3.45 -5.20
CA LYS A 25 -10.87 2.97 -6.56
C LYS A 25 -12.18 2.54 -7.23
N GLU A 26 -12.95 3.48 -7.77
CA GLU A 26 -14.36 3.28 -8.22
C GLU A 26 -14.64 2.06 -9.13
N SER A 27 -13.64 1.52 -9.83
CA SER A 27 -13.78 0.29 -10.62
C SER A 27 -13.79 -1.02 -9.81
N LYS A 28 -13.67 -0.95 -8.48
CA LYS A 28 -13.62 -2.08 -7.54
C LYS A 28 -14.18 -1.71 -6.16
N SER A 29 -14.51 -2.71 -5.35
CA SER A 29 -14.62 -2.61 -3.89
C SER A 29 -13.23 -2.45 -3.22
N ALA A 30 -12.50 -1.38 -3.55
CA ALA A 30 -11.10 -1.22 -3.17
C ALA A 30 -10.72 0.25 -2.92
N GLY A 31 -9.62 0.46 -2.20
CA GLY A 31 -9.12 1.80 -1.90
C GLY A 31 -7.68 1.85 -1.40
N GLU A 32 -7.27 3.04 -0.99
CA GLU A 32 -6.01 3.35 -0.34
C GLU A 32 -6.27 4.39 0.75
N ILE A 33 -5.82 4.14 1.98
CA ILE A 33 -5.91 5.08 3.11
C ILE A 33 -4.48 5.44 3.57
N ARG A 34 -4.23 6.73 3.76
CA ARG A 34 -2.96 7.32 4.22
C ARG A 34 -3.10 7.69 5.68
N VAL A 35 -2.59 6.84 6.57
CA VAL A 35 -2.73 7.01 8.03
C VAL A 35 -1.50 7.72 8.59
N SER A 36 -1.66 8.98 8.96
CA SER A 36 -0.70 9.70 9.80
C SER A 36 -0.77 9.16 11.23
N VAL A 37 0.38 8.78 11.80
CA VAL A 37 0.47 8.40 13.22
C VAL A 37 0.47 9.63 14.11
N GLU A 38 -0.08 9.51 15.32
CA GLU A 38 0.02 10.54 16.34
C GLU A 38 1.35 10.38 17.11
N LEU A 39 2.18 11.43 17.09
CA LEU A 39 3.45 11.47 17.80
C LEU A 39 3.26 12.07 19.20
N PRO A 40 3.91 11.53 20.24
CA PRO A 40 4.11 12.23 21.49
C PRO A 40 4.85 13.57 21.32
N GLU A 41 4.75 14.43 22.33
CA GLU A 41 5.60 15.62 22.44
C GLU A 41 7.09 15.21 22.48
N ASP A 42 7.97 16.07 21.95
CA ASP A 42 9.42 15.87 21.83
C ASP A 42 9.87 14.60 21.05
N PHE A 43 9.08 14.16 20.05
CA PHE A 43 9.45 13.03 19.20
C PHE A 43 10.69 13.30 18.33
N THR A 44 11.62 12.35 18.35
CA THR A 44 12.97 12.47 17.79
C THR A 44 13.27 11.35 16.80
N VAL A 45 13.80 11.68 15.61
CA VAL A 45 14.34 10.73 14.63
C VAL A 45 15.86 10.82 14.60
N VAL A 46 16.55 9.69 14.78
CA VAL A 46 18.01 9.60 14.71
C VAL A 46 18.43 8.73 13.52
N LEU A 47 19.29 9.28 12.66
CA LEU A 47 19.93 8.52 11.58
C LEU A 47 21.26 7.93 12.09
N LYS A 48 21.36 6.59 12.10
CA LYS A 48 22.57 5.85 12.51
C LYS A 48 23.32 5.25 11.35
N HIS A 49 24.62 5.00 11.57
CA HIS A 49 25.46 4.19 10.70
C HIS A 49 26.38 3.32 11.59
N GLY A 50 26.01 2.05 11.75
CA GLY A 50 26.50 1.25 12.88
C GLY A 50 26.06 1.90 14.20
N ASP A 51 26.96 1.94 15.18
CA ASP A 51 26.69 2.55 16.49
C ASP A 51 26.76 4.09 16.48
N GLU A 52 27.24 4.71 15.39
CA GLU A 52 27.40 6.17 15.30
C GLU A 52 26.10 6.88 14.89
N THR A 53 25.67 7.85 15.71
CA THR A 53 24.57 8.76 15.41
C THR A 53 25.04 9.86 14.46
N LEU A 54 24.62 9.81 13.19
CA LEU A 54 25.05 10.77 12.17
C LEU A 54 24.28 12.08 12.20
N ARG A 55 22.97 12.03 12.50
CA ARG A 55 22.07 13.19 12.63
C ARG A 55 20.90 12.87 13.56
N GLN A 56 20.38 13.91 14.20
CA GLN A 56 19.14 13.90 14.95
C GLN A 56 18.19 14.95 14.34
N TYR A 57 16.90 14.68 14.37
CA TYR A 57 15.82 15.55 13.91
C TYR A 57 14.63 15.45 14.86
N ASP A 58 14.29 16.54 15.52
CA ASP A 58 13.10 16.63 16.36
C ASP A 58 11.92 17.01 15.44
N ILE A 59 10.83 16.24 15.47
CA ILE A 59 9.75 16.30 14.47
C ILE A 59 8.35 16.22 15.10
N SER A 60 7.37 16.86 14.44
CA SER A 60 5.95 16.78 14.86
C SER A 60 5.11 15.81 14.03
N PHE A 61 5.63 15.33 12.88
CA PHE A 61 4.90 14.46 11.95
C PHE A 61 5.83 13.47 11.25
N LEU A 62 5.45 12.19 11.20
CA LEU A 62 6.06 11.19 10.33
C LEU A 62 5.31 11.09 8.99
N PRO A 63 5.96 10.60 7.90
CA PRO A 63 5.25 10.23 6.68
C PRO A 63 4.12 9.22 6.97
N PRO A 64 2.93 9.32 6.34
CA PRO A 64 1.82 8.42 6.65
C PRO A 64 2.13 6.97 6.25
N LEU A 65 1.58 6.03 7.02
CA LEU A 65 1.41 4.62 6.63
C LEU A 65 0.45 4.55 5.44
N LEU A 66 0.68 3.61 4.53
CA LEU A 66 -0.16 3.39 3.35
C LEU A 66 -0.90 2.06 3.48
N LEU A 67 -2.19 2.10 3.77
CA LEU A 67 -3.07 0.95 3.82
C LEU A 67 -3.82 0.82 2.48
N ASN A 68 -3.29 -0.03 1.58
CA ASN A 68 -4.03 -0.45 0.40
C ASN A 68 -4.96 -1.61 0.76
N PHE A 69 -6.21 -1.60 0.27
CA PHE A 69 -7.17 -2.68 0.51
C PHE A 69 -8.06 -2.98 -0.70
N GLU A 70 -8.60 -4.20 -0.74
CA GLU A 70 -9.61 -4.69 -1.66
C GLU A 70 -10.53 -5.69 -0.91
N PHE A 71 -11.85 -5.50 -0.98
CA PHE A 71 -12.82 -6.37 -0.32
C PHE A 71 -13.09 -7.63 -1.16
N PRO A 72 -13.18 -8.82 -0.54
CA PRO A 72 -13.77 -10.00 -1.17
C PRO A 72 -15.31 -9.91 -1.18
N GLU A 73 -15.97 -10.82 -1.91
CA GLU A 73 -17.45 -10.86 -2.02
C GLU A 73 -18.15 -11.20 -0.68
N ASP A 74 -17.44 -11.75 0.29
CA ASP A 74 -17.92 -12.27 1.58
C ASP A 74 -17.44 -11.46 2.81
N TYR A 75 -17.00 -10.21 2.60
CA TYR A 75 -16.72 -9.23 3.65
C TYR A 75 -17.94 -8.31 3.85
N PRO A 76 -18.40 -8.04 5.10
CA PRO A 76 -17.72 -8.35 6.37
C PRO A 76 -18.06 -9.70 7.02
N SER A 77 -19.04 -10.47 6.51
CA SER A 77 -19.58 -11.64 7.21
C SER A 77 -18.58 -12.75 7.50
N SER A 78 -17.67 -13.06 6.56
CA SER A 78 -16.85 -14.28 6.58
C SER A 78 -15.35 -14.04 6.46
N SER A 79 -14.91 -13.17 5.54
CA SER A 79 -13.49 -12.89 5.27
C SER A 79 -13.12 -11.42 5.53
N PRO A 80 -11.88 -11.11 5.96
CA PRO A 80 -11.39 -9.74 6.08
C PRO A 80 -11.12 -9.10 4.71
N PRO A 81 -10.93 -7.76 4.64
CA PRO A 81 -10.35 -7.11 3.47
C PRO A 81 -8.97 -7.70 3.15
N ALA A 82 -8.70 -7.97 1.88
CA ALA A 82 -7.33 -8.23 1.44
C ALA A 82 -6.57 -6.91 1.46
N PHE A 83 -5.42 -6.84 2.14
CA PHE A 83 -4.71 -5.58 2.34
C PHE A 83 -3.19 -5.68 2.14
N THR A 84 -2.55 -4.52 2.03
CA THR A 84 -1.09 -4.37 2.06
C THR A 84 -0.77 -3.07 2.77
N LEU A 85 0.04 -3.17 3.82
CA LEU A 85 0.51 -2.03 4.62
C LEU A 85 1.95 -1.69 4.22
N THR A 86 2.22 -0.46 3.79
CA THR A 86 3.59 0.01 3.50
C THR A 86 3.92 1.29 4.27
N CYS A 87 5.22 1.55 4.43
CA CYS A 87 5.75 2.64 5.23
C CYS A 87 7.20 2.91 4.81
N SER A 88 7.66 4.17 4.89
CA SER A 88 9.05 4.56 4.60
C SER A 88 9.99 4.54 5.82
N TRP A 89 9.45 4.38 7.03
CA TRP A 89 10.18 4.52 8.29
C TRP A 89 10.03 3.31 9.23
N LEU A 90 9.36 2.24 8.79
CA LEU A 90 9.26 0.96 9.49
C LEU A 90 9.98 -0.17 8.74
N THR A 91 10.57 -1.09 9.50
CA THR A 91 11.11 -2.33 8.96
C THR A 91 9.99 -3.30 8.55
N HIS A 92 10.32 -4.26 7.67
CA HIS A 92 9.38 -5.30 7.26
C HIS A 92 8.84 -6.13 8.45
N THR A 93 9.65 -6.37 9.47
CA THR A 93 9.24 -7.07 10.71
C THR A 93 8.18 -6.28 11.47
N GLN A 94 8.36 -4.96 11.62
CA GLN A 94 7.39 -4.08 12.29
C GLN A 94 6.08 -3.96 11.49
N LEU A 95 6.16 -3.85 10.16
CA LEU A 95 4.98 -3.92 9.29
C LEU A 95 4.25 -5.28 9.38
N GLY A 96 4.98 -6.37 9.57
CA GLY A 96 4.42 -7.70 9.83
C GLY A 96 3.66 -7.77 11.15
N LEU A 97 4.18 -7.17 12.23
CA LEU A 97 3.50 -7.08 13.53
C LEU A 97 2.21 -6.27 13.45
N LEU A 98 2.25 -5.09 12.80
CA LEU A 98 1.04 -4.29 12.56
C LEU A 98 0.01 -5.07 11.73
N SER A 99 0.45 -5.75 10.67
CA SER A 99 -0.45 -6.54 9.81
C SER A 99 -1.09 -7.72 10.55
N ALA A 100 -0.36 -8.38 11.46
CA ALA A 100 -0.93 -9.40 12.33
C ALA A 100 -2.01 -8.82 13.26
N GLN A 101 -1.74 -7.65 13.87
CA GLN A 101 -2.70 -6.98 14.74
C GLN A 101 -3.98 -6.55 13.99
N LEU A 102 -3.88 -6.06 12.75
CA LEU A 102 -5.07 -5.76 11.93
C LEU A 102 -5.92 -7.02 11.69
N ALA A 103 -5.28 -8.15 11.38
CA ALA A 103 -5.98 -9.42 11.22
C ALA A 103 -6.62 -9.93 12.53
N ASP A 104 -6.01 -9.67 13.69
CA ASP A 104 -6.58 -10.01 14.99
C ASP A 104 -7.73 -9.07 15.42
N LEU A 105 -7.68 -7.78 15.06
CA LEU A 105 -8.81 -6.85 15.24
C LEU A 105 -10.05 -7.35 14.48
N TYR A 106 -9.91 -7.77 13.22
CA TYR A 106 -11.04 -8.35 12.46
C TYR A 106 -11.59 -9.64 13.11
N LYS A 107 -10.73 -10.50 13.67
CA LYS A 107 -11.18 -11.72 14.38
C LYS A 107 -12.01 -11.40 15.61
N ALA A 108 -11.73 -10.28 16.28
CA ALA A 108 -12.46 -9.79 17.45
C ALA A 108 -13.81 -9.15 17.08
N THR A 109 -13.89 -8.45 15.95
CA THR A 109 -15.11 -7.76 15.46
C THR A 109 -15.86 -8.54 14.38
N ARG A 110 -15.72 -9.87 14.33
CA ARG A 110 -16.22 -10.73 13.23
C ARG A 110 -17.68 -10.47 12.87
N GLY A 111 -17.95 -10.35 11.56
CA GLY A 111 -19.28 -10.04 11.03
C GLY A 111 -19.64 -8.55 11.09
N ALA A 112 -18.64 -7.66 11.17
CA ALA A 112 -18.81 -6.22 11.08
C ALA A 112 -17.63 -5.58 10.32
N VAL A 113 -17.86 -4.37 9.81
CA VAL A 113 -16.88 -3.55 9.07
C VAL A 113 -15.72 -3.07 9.96
N VAL A 114 -14.51 -2.91 9.40
CA VAL A 114 -13.27 -2.77 10.21
C VAL A 114 -12.27 -1.71 9.76
N LEU A 115 -12.39 -1.09 8.58
CA LEU A 115 -11.33 -0.21 8.08
C LEU A 115 -11.15 1.02 8.95
N PHE A 116 -12.24 1.61 9.48
CA PHE A 116 -12.13 2.70 10.44
C PHE A 116 -11.37 2.26 11.70
N SER A 117 -11.72 1.11 12.29
CA SER A 117 -11.05 0.54 13.47
C SER A 117 -9.56 0.26 13.21
N TRP A 118 -9.20 -0.23 12.01
CA TRP A 118 -7.82 -0.40 11.58
C TRP A 118 -7.08 0.94 11.49
N VAL A 119 -7.72 1.99 10.96
CA VAL A 119 -7.11 3.33 10.86
C VAL A 119 -6.94 3.99 12.23
N GLN A 120 -7.88 3.83 13.17
CA GLN A 120 -7.73 4.32 14.55
C GLN A 120 -6.57 3.61 15.26
N PHE A 121 -6.52 2.27 15.22
CA PHE A 121 -5.37 1.51 15.75
C PHE A 121 -4.03 1.95 15.12
N LEU A 122 -3.99 2.12 13.79
CA LEU A 122 -2.77 2.56 13.10
C LEU A 122 -2.35 3.99 13.47
N ARG A 123 -3.31 4.87 13.79
CA ARG A 123 -3.09 6.27 14.19
C ARG A 123 -2.58 6.37 15.63
N GLU A 124 -3.24 5.70 16.56
CA GLU A 124 -3.06 5.88 18.01
C GLU A 124 -2.13 4.85 18.65
N ASP A 125 -2.20 3.58 18.25
CA ASP A 125 -1.60 2.44 18.98
C ASP A 125 -0.45 1.75 18.23
N ALA A 126 -0.26 2.00 16.93
CA ALA A 126 0.83 1.39 16.16
C ALA A 126 2.21 1.63 16.78
N LEU A 127 2.50 2.87 17.20
CA LEU A 127 3.77 3.20 17.84
C LEU A 127 3.92 2.49 19.19
N LYS A 128 2.84 2.39 19.98
CA LYS A 128 2.81 1.68 21.27
C LYS A 128 3.08 0.18 21.10
N LEU A 129 2.48 -0.46 20.10
CA LEU A 129 2.70 -1.90 19.81
C LEU A 129 4.14 -2.19 19.36
N LEU A 130 4.78 -1.23 18.70
CA LEU A 130 6.16 -1.35 18.20
C LEU A 130 7.22 -0.89 19.21
N ASP A 131 6.82 -0.51 20.43
CA ASP A 131 7.66 0.04 21.51
C ASP A 131 8.42 1.34 21.11
N ILE A 132 7.86 2.09 20.17
CA ILE A 132 8.41 3.37 19.67
C ILE A 132 7.72 4.50 20.44
N HIS A 133 8.37 5.08 21.44
CA HIS A 133 7.78 6.14 22.27
C HIS A 133 8.15 7.54 21.76
N SER A 134 9.37 8.01 22.05
CA SER A 134 9.86 9.34 21.63
C SER A 134 11.10 9.29 20.72
N LEU A 135 11.62 8.10 20.41
CA LEU A 135 12.82 7.91 19.59
C LEU A 135 12.58 6.88 18.49
N LEU A 136 12.85 7.26 17.24
CA LEU A 136 12.88 6.38 16.08
C LEU A 136 14.28 6.36 15.47
N GLU A 137 14.89 5.18 15.38
CA GLU A 137 16.21 4.99 14.79
C GLU A 137 16.10 4.49 13.35
N LEU A 138 16.72 5.20 12.42
CA LEU A 138 16.72 4.86 10.98
C LEU A 138 18.15 4.61 10.47
N PRO A 139 18.37 3.60 9.60
CA PRO A 139 19.67 3.40 8.96
C PRO A 139 19.95 4.49 7.92
N SER A 140 21.18 4.97 7.86
CA SER A 140 21.62 5.98 6.89
C SER A 140 22.18 5.34 5.62
N ASP A 141 21.40 5.31 4.54
CA ASP A 141 21.86 4.97 3.18
C ASP A 141 22.83 6.02 2.60
N LYS A 142 24.06 6.01 3.10
CA LYS A 142 25.18 6.78 2.55
C LYS A 142 26.14 5.83 1.82
N PRO A 143 26.16 5.78 0.49
CA PRO A 143 27.37 5.36 -0.21
C PRO A 143 28.52 6.29 0.22
N SER A 144 29.69 5.70 0.50
CA SER A 144 30.85 6.44 1.00
C SER A 144 31.39 7.41 -0.06
N TYR A 145 31.09 8.70 0.08
CA TYR A 145 31.74 9.76 -0.69
C TYR A 145 33.25 9.75 -0.38
N LEU A 146 34.04 9.24 -1.34
CA LEU A 146 35.49 9.37 -1.28
C LEU A 146 35.86 10.86 -1.39
N PRO A 147 36.76 11.39 -0.55
CA PRO A 147 37.17 12.78 -0.64
C PRO A 147 38.04 13.00 -1.88
N ASP A 148 37.52 13.76 -2.84
CA ASP A 148 38.27 14.15 -4.04
C ASP A 148 39.58 14.84 -3.69
N LYS A 149 40.69 14.32 -4.23
CA LYS A 149 42.02 14.89 -4.02
C LYS A 149 42.14 16.18 -4.80
N LYS A 150 42.06 17.31 -4.08
CA LYS A 150 42.27 18.67 -4.61
C LYS A 150 43.69 18.85 -5.17
N SER A 151 43.91 18.43 -6.41
CA SER A 151 45.04 18.85 -7.24
C SER A 151 44.91 20.35 -7.53
N LYS A 152 45.95 21.12 -7.23
CA LYS A 152 46.02 22.55 -7.54
C LYS A 152 46.29 22.78 -9.03
N GLU A 153 45.91 23.97 -9.50
CA GLU A 153 46.35 24.53 -10.78
C GLU A 153 47.87 24.73 -10.81
N ASP A 154 48.47 24.67 -12.01
CA ASP A 154 49.58 25.56 -12.41
C ASP A 154 49.83 25.51 -13.95
N ASN A 155 49.47 26.61 -14.63
CA ASN A 155 50.03 27.17 -15.89
C ASN A 155 50.00 26.39 -17.24
N GLU A 156 49.31 27.01 -18.22
CA GLU A 156 49.68 27.08 -19.66
C GLU A 156 50.60 28.35 -19.85
N PRO A 157 51.25 28.69 -21.00
CA PRO A 157 50.93 28.20 -22.36
C PRO A 157 52.08 27.99 -23.40
N SER A 158 51.66 27.59 -24.61
CA SER A 158 52.17 28.09 -25.93
C SER A 158 53.21 27.29 -26.77
N LEU A 159 52.72 26.79 -27.92
CA LEU A 159 53.28 26.82 -29.31
C LEU A 159 54.81 26.83 -29.59
N ALA A 160 55.34 25.80 -30.28
CA ALA A 160 56.33 25.95 -31.38
C ALA A 160 56.49 24.70 -32.27
N ALA A 161 56.84 24.90 -33.54
CA ALA A 161 56.74 23.97 -34.68
C ALA A 161 57.94 23.01 -34.97
N ALA A 162 57.66 22.01 -35.84
CA ALA A 162 58.45 21.59 -37.03
C ALA A 162 59.31 20.30 -37.05
N ASN A 163 59.03 19.48 -38.09
CA ASN A 163 59.91 18.54 -38.83
C ASN A 163 60.37 17.23 -38.12
N ASN A 164 60.50 16.06 -38.77
CA ASN A 164 60.74 15.74 -40.20
C ASN A 164 59.85 14.60 -40.78
N THR A 165 60.12 14.19 -42.02
CA THR A 165 59.20 13.56 -43.02
C THR A 165 59.59 12.10 -43.43
N PRO A 166 58.86 11.36 -44.33
CA PRO A 166 58.54 9.94 -44.10
C PRO A 166 58.69 8.98 -45.33
N LYS A 167 57.93 7.85 -45.34
CA LYS A 167 57.58 6.98 -46.51
C LYS A 167 58.69 5.94 -46.87
N PRO A 168 58.48 4.84 -47.65
CA PRO A 168 57.32 4.43 -48.50
C PRO A 168 56.80 2.99 -48.27
N THR A 169 55.78 2.44 -48.96
CA THR A 169 54.87 2.92 -50.05
C THR A 169 53.40 2.46 -49.70
N ASP A 170 52.36 2.17 -50.51
CA ASP A 170 51.97 2.19 -51.96
C ASP A 170 50.42 2.32 -52.02
N VAL A 171 49.81 3.20 -52.85
CA VAL A 171 49.04 2.97 -54.12
C VAL A 171 48.09 1.74 -54.16
N SER A 172 46.86 1.74 -54.71
CA SER A 172 45.88 2.75 -55.21
C SER A 172 44.53 2.02 -55.52
N TYR A 173 43.40 2.55 -56.05
CA TYR A 173 43.00 3.86 -56.61
C TYR A 173 41.45 4.09 -56.45
N LEU A 174 41.03 5.35 -56.57
CA LEU A 174 39.70 6.02 -56.64
C LEU A 174 38.37 5.30 -57.05
N SER A 175 37.30 5.75 -56.34
CA SER A 175 35.97 6.24 -56.83
C SER A 175 34.87 5.34 -57.40
N GLY A 176 33.63 5.55 -56.92
CA GLY A 176 32.37 5.10 -57.54
C GLY A 176 31.12 5.70 -56.85
N HIS A 177 30.22 6.33 -57.61
CA HIS A 177 29.01 7.02 -57.11
C HIS A 177 27.79 6.09 -56.95
N GLY A 178 26.84 6.48 -56.09
CA GLY A 178 25.40 6.38 -56.40
C GLY A 178 24.58 5.33 -55.65
N PRO A 179 23.27 5.59 -55.38
CA PRO A 179 22.40 4.68 -54.62
C PRO A 179 21.48 3.81 -55.50
N SER A 180 21.10 2.62 -55.02
CA SER A 180 19.87 1.93 -55.44
C SER A 180 19.43 0.80 -54.49
N VAL A 181 18.22 0.31 -54.74
CA VAL A 181 17.34 -0.40 -53.81
C VAL A 181 17.33 -1.94 -53.91
N SER A 182 16.88 -2.56 -52.81
CA SER A 182 16.03 -3.77 -52.76
C SER A 182 16.63 -5.19 -52.81
N SER A 183 15.93 -6.07 -52.08
CA SER A 183 15.73 -7.52 -52.30
C SER A 183 16.81 -8.53 -51.89
N GLY A 184 16.49 -9.32 -50.85
CA GLY A 184 16.05 -10.70 -51.15
C GLY A 184 16.63 -11.86 -50.32
N GLY A 185 15.90 -12.30 -49.28
CA GLY A 185 16.00 -13.65 -48.71
C GLY A 185 17.17 -13.91 -47.73
N ASN A 186 17.20 -15.05 -47.02
CA ASN A 186 16.15 -16.09 -46.89
C ASN A 186 16.34 -16.94 -45.62
N LEU A 187 15.32 -17.75 -45.26
CA LEU A 187 15.30 -18.84 -44.26
C LEU A 187 15.25 -18.37 -42.79
N LEU A 188 14.23 -18.64 -41.95
CA LEU A 188 13.35 -19.81 -41.77
C LEU A 188 14.09 -21.11 -41.44
N ASN A 189 14.12 -21.45 -40.15
CA ASN A 189 14.44 -22.79 -39.65
C ASN A 189 13.18 -23.42 -39.06
N HIS A 190 12.75 -24.57 -39.59
CA HIS A 190 11.69 -25.39 -39.00
C HIS A 190 11.85 -26.88 -39.40
N SER A 191 11.94 -27.74 -38.40
CA SER A 191 11.76 -29.20 -38.49
C SER A 191 10.97 -29.62 -37.23
N THR A 192 9.83 -30.31 -37.24
CA THR A 192 9.36 -31.50 -38.00
C THR A 192 10.08 -32.81 -37.64
N SER A 193 9.44 -33.99 -37.54
CA SER A 193 8.01 -34.34 -37.33
C SER A 193 7.84 -35.85 -37.05
N ALA A 194 6.94 -36.25 -36.14
CA ALA A 194 6.23 -37.54 -36.06
C ALA A 194 5.08 -37.38 -35.02
N GLN A 195 3.80 -37.77 -35.20
CA GLN A 195 3.17 -39.02 -35.66
C GLN A 195 3.47 -40.23 -34.74
N SER A 196 2.52 -41.07 -34.32
CA SER A 196 1.16 -41.33 -34.84
C SER A 196 0.22 -42.04 -33.83
N ARG A 197 -1.07 -42.15 -34.19
CA ARG A 197 -2.10 -43.16 -33.82
C ARG A 197 -3.01 -42.99 -32.60
N ASP A 198 -4.24 -43.44 -32.87
CA ASP A 198 -5.46 -43.45 -32.08
C ASP A 198 -5.57 -44.68 -31.16
N SER A 199 -6.50 -44.64 -30.21
CA SER A 199 -7.18 -45.83 -29.66
C SER A 199 -8.53 -45.44 -29.08
N GLN A 200 -9.58 -46.19 -29.42
CA GLN A 200 -10.90 -46.08 -28.79
C GLN A 200 -10.95 -46.94 -27.52
N GLY A 201 -11.69 -46.51 -26.50
CA GLY A 201 -11.94 -47.32 -25.30
C GLY A 201 -13.12 -46.76 -24.51
N ALA A 202 -14.18 -47.56 -24.37
CA ALA A 202 -15.38 -47.22 -23.61
C ALA A 202 -15.54 -48.13 -22.39
N SER A 203 -16.26 -47.64 -21.37
CA SER A 203 -16.66 -48.23 -20.07
C SER A 203 -16.25 -47.30 -18.92
N GLY A 204 -17.03 -47.18 -17.84
CA GLY A 204 -18.32 -47.81 -17.60
C GLY A 204 -19.00 -47.29 -16.34
N LEU A 205 -20.32 -47.45 -16.30
CA LEU A 205 -21.22 -47.09 -15.21
C LEU A 205 -20.76 -47.60 -13.84
N ASN A 206 -21.01 -46.81 -12.79
CA ASN A 206 -21.66 -47.38 -11.61
C ASN A 206 -22.56 -46.33 -10.94
N ALA A 207 -23.66 -46.78 -10.31
CA ALA A 207 -24.62 -45.94 -9.61
C ALA A 207 -25.13 -46.67 -8.36
N ASN A 208 -25.15 -45.97 -7.22
CA ASN A 208 -25.49 -46.52 -5.92
C ASN A 208 -26.36 -45.53 -5.15
N GLU A 209 -27.69 -45.67 -5.24
CA GLU A 209 -28.61 -45.05 -4.29
C GLU A 209 -28.50 -45.70 -2.90
N ALA A 210 -28.77 -44.92 -1.86
CA ALA A 210 -29.15 -45.41 -0.54
C ALA A 210 -30.18 -44.43 0.05
N ASP A 211 -31.35 -44.95 0.42
CA ASP A 211 -32.52 -44.17 0.89
C ASP A 211 -32.75 -44.44 2.38
N GLN A 212 -32.74 -43.39 3.19
CA GLN A 212 -33.42 -43.27 4.49
C GLN A 212 -33.42 -41.74 4.81
N LYS A 213 -34.53 -40.99 4.86
CA LYS A 213 -35.78 -41.12 5.63
C LYS A 213 -35.57 -41.21 7.14
N ASP A 214 -35.81 -40.08 7.80
CA ASP A 214 -36.51 -40.07 9.08
C ASP A 214 -37.35 -38.78 9.23
N LEU A 215 -38.38 -38.80 10.08
CA LEU A 215 -39.31 -37.67 10.27
C LEU A 215 -39.25 -37.13 11.70
N CYS A 216 -39.56 -35.84 11.89
CA CYS A 216 -40.08 -35.34 13.17
C CYS A 216 -41.12 -34.23 12.96
N SER A 217 -41.87 -33.92 14.01
CA SER A 217 -43.26 -33.43 13.92
C SER A 217 -43.46 -31.91 14.12
N SER A 218 -44.69 -31.48 13.80
CA SER A 218 -45.17 -30.08 13.81
C SER A 218 -45.43 -29.47 15.20
N GLY A 219 -45.38 -28.14 15.29
CA GLY A 219 -46.01 -27.33 16.35
C GLY A 219 -45.04 -26.51 17.22
N THR A 220 -45.41 -25.37 17.84
CA THR A 220 -46.66 -24.57 17.74
C THR A 220 -46.44 -23.11 18.22
N LYS A 221 -47.01 -22.16 17.47
CA LYS A 221 -47.74 -20.95 17.93
C LYS A 221 -47.31 -20.22 19.23
N ALA A 222 -46.55 -19.12 19.05
CA ALA A 222 -46.65 -17.78 19.67
C ALA A 222 -47.17 -17.55 21.11
N HIS A 223 -46.40 -16.78 21.91
CA HIS A 223 -46.96 -15.76 22.80
C HIS A 223 -46.04 -14.54 23.04
N HIS A 224 -46.63 -13.39 23.37
CA HIS A 224 -45.96 -12.19 23.93
C HIS A 224 -45.90 -12.30 25.47
N PRO A 225 -44.99 -11.59 26.16
CA PRO A 225 -45.27 -10.22 26.64
C PRO A 225 -44.11 -9.25 26.31
N GLU A 226 -44.31 -7.97 25.99
CA GLU A 226 -44.91 -6.90 26.81
C GLU A 226 -44.05 -6.56 28.04
N ALA A 227 -43.27 -5.47 27.93
CA ALA A 227 -42.53 -4.85 29.02
C ALA A 227 -42.46 -3.33 28.75
N ASP A 228 -42.66 -2.56 29.82
CA ASP A 228 -42.77 -1.09 29.85
C ASP A 228 -41.52 -0.34 29.35
N ALA A 229 -41.71 0.80 28.68
CA ALA A 229 -40.62 1.71 28.31
C ALA A 229 -41.08 3.18 28.37
N THR A 230 -40.65 3.88 29.43
CA THR A 230 -41.04 5.24 29.77
C THR A 230 -40.76 6.27 28.68
N ALA A 231 -41.72 7.15 28.39
CA ALA A 231 -41.48 8.33 27.56
C ALA A 231 -40.56 9.33 28.29
N LEU A 232 -39.46 9.75 27.65
CA LEU A 232 -38.61 10.84 28.12
C LEU A 232 -38.85 12.10 27.27
N GLN A 233 -39.17 13.20 27.93
CA GLN A 233 -39.31 14.51 27.29
C GLN A 233 -37.95 15.08 26.92
N ILE A 234 -37.74 15.32 25.63
CA ILE A 234 -36.66 16.19 25.14
C ILE A 234 -37.10 17.63 25.37
N SER A 235 -36.45 18.33 26.29
CA SER A 235 -36.72 19.73 26.60
C SER A 235 -35.91 20.66 25.70
N ASP A 236 -36.56 21.63 25.04
CA ASP A 236 -35.91 22.73 24.31
C ASP A 236 -34.80 23.41 25.13
N PHE A 237 -33.54 23.31 24.66
CA PHE A 237 -32.47 24.19 25.12
C PHE A 237 -32.34 25.38 24.17
N LYS A 238 -32.99 26.49 24.54
CA LYS A 238 -33.02 27.73 23.76
C LYS A 238 -31.91 28.68 24.19
N SER A 239 -30.78 28.66 23.50
CA SER A 239 -29.67 29.61 23.70
C SER A 239 -30.06 31.04 23.32
N ASP A 240 -30.49 31.84 24.29
CA ASP A 240 -30.82 33.25 24.10
C ASP A 240 -29.55 34.11 23.96
N SER A 241 -29.61 35.18 23.16
CA SER A 241 -28.45 35.99 22.77
C SER A 241 -28.54 37.41 23.30
N ARG A 242 -27.91 37.65 24.47
CA ARG A 242 -27.54 39.00 24.97
C ARG A 242 -26.12 38.96 25.54
N LYS A 243 -25.09 39.68 25.06
CA LYS A 243 -24.95 41.00 24.39
C LYS A 243 -24.84 42.19 25.38
N ASP A 244 -23.89 43.07 25.06
CA ASP A 244 -23.69 44.47 25.51
C ASP A 244 -22.80 44.80 26.74
N LEU A 245 -21.77 45.63 26.46
CA LEU A 245 -21.10 46.67 27.30
C LEU A 245 -20.18 46.21 28.47
N SER A 246 -18.87 46.53 28.48
CA SER A 246 -18.16 47.80 28.83
C SER A 246 -18.02 48.03 30.37
N SER A 247 -17.01 48.72 30.94
CA SER A 247 -15.90 49.53 30.42
C SER A 247 -14.80 49.74 31.52
N ALA A 248 -13.59 50.18 31.11
CA ALA A 248 -12.60 50.98 31.84
C ALA A 248 -11.90 50.50 33.15
N ALA A 249 -10.61 50.87 33.26
CA ALA A 249 -9.80 51.30 34.43
C ALA A 249 -9.94 50.56 35.79
N ASP A 250 -8.86 50.14 36.44
CA ASP A 250 -7.68 50.97 36.82
C ASP A 250 -6.33 50.43 36.29
#